data_AF-A0A1B8TNA8-F1
#
_entry.id   AF-A0A1B8TNA8-F1
#
_cell.length_a   1.000
_cell.length_b   1.000
_cell.length_c   1.000
_cell.angle_alpha   90.00
_cell.angle_beta   90.00
_cell.angle_gamma   90.00
#
_symmetry.space_group_name_H-M   'P 1'
#
loop_
_entity.id
_entity.type
_entity.pdbx_description
1 polymer ?
#
loop_
_entity_poly.entity_id
_entity_poly.type
_entity_poly.pdbx_seq_one_letter_code
_entity_poly.pdbx_strand_id
1 'polypeptide(L)'
;MRPRQAPGADANPRPGQLAGGRGGARQPGAQGRIDWPATLRNGRPQRRADLVLRARSRKPAELWLVIVDASASTRRHGALAQAKGLLADTFEQAYRQRARLAVLHATGAQPRWLWQGQKASSQLQVWLEQLGAGGGTPLIEALEQAREWLDKRQRQKPAERQRLLVLTDGRLRDWPALQPMGCPTVLVDIEGGAVRLGRAEKLAQELGAEYRPIGELPA
;
A
#
# COMPACT_ATOMS: atom_id res chain seq x y z
N MET A 1 12.11 55.53 16.92
CA MET A 1 12.66 54.54 15.95
C MET A 1 11.73 53.34 15.86
N ARG A 2 10.95 53.25 14.79
CA ARG A 2 10.23 52.03 14.33
C ARG A 2 10.32 52.03 12.80
N PRO A 3 10.83 50.98 12.14
CA PRO A 3 11.02 50.99 10.70
C PRO A 3 9.72 50.62 9.96
N ARG A 4 9.58 51.22 8.77
CA ARG A 4 8.57 50.94 7.74
C ARG A 4 8.89 49.63 7.02
N GLN A 5 7.88 48.86 6.63
CA GLN A 5 8.00 47.78 5.64
C GLN A 5 7.34 48.19 4.31
N ALA A 6 8.01 47.82 3.23
CA ALA A 6 7.69 48.07 1.82
C ALA A 6 6.67 47.05 1.26
N PRO A 7 6.07 47.31 0.08
CA PRO A 7 4.88 46.63 -0.41
C PRO A 7 5.21 45.38 -1.25
N GLY A 8 4.54 44.27 -0.96
CA GLY A 8 4.62 43.03 -1.72
C GLY A 8 3.39 42.82 -2.59
N ALA A 9 3.60 42.95 -3.90
CA ALA A 9 2.89 42.38 -5.05
C ALA A 9 1.51 41.73 -4.83
N ASP A 10 0.49 42.40 -5.37
CA ASP A 10 -0.83 41.87 -5.69
C ASP A 10 -0.76 40.72 -6.70
N ALA A 11 -1.27 39.56 -6.32
CA ALA A 11 -1.80 38.55 -7.23
C ALA A 11 -3.05 37.93 -6.61
N ASN A 12 -4.20 38.47 -7.00
CA ASN A 12 -5.53 38.04 -6.57
C ASN A 12 -6.02 36.89 -7.48
N PRO A 13 -6.25 35.65 -7.00
CA PRO A 13 -7.04 34.69 -7.74
C PRO A 13 -8.51 34.99 -7.50
N ARG A 14 -9.20 35.45 -8.54
CA ARG A 14 -10.65 35.65 -8.58
C ARG A 14 -11.37 34.39 -8.05
N PRO A 15 -12.21 34.47 -7.02
CA PRO A 15 -13.10 33.38 -6.67
C PRO A 15 -14.22 33.31 -7.71
N GLY A 16 -14.16 32.28 -8.56
CA GLY A 16 -15.30 31.89 -9.38
C GLY A 16 -16.48 31.55 -8.47
N GLN A 17 -17.65 32.12 -8.77
CA GLN A 17 -18.91 31.77 -8.13
C GLN A 17 -19.25 30.31 -8.41
N LEU A 18 -18.88 29.43 -7.48
CA LEU A 18 -19.46 28.10 -7.36
C LEU A 18 -20.37 28.12 -6.13
N ALA A 19 -21.67 28.23 -6.39
CA ALA A 19 -22.69 27.96 -5.40
C ALA A 19 -22.54 26.52 -4.90
N GLY A 20 -22.24 26.35 -3.60
CA GLY A 20 -22.30 25.05 -2.93
C GLY A 20 -20.97 24.60 -2.33
N GLY A 21 -20.75 24.93 -1.07
CA GLY A 21 -19.53 24.55 -0.33
C GLY A 21 -19.36 23.05 -0.12
N ARG A 22 -18.08 22.62 -0.05
CA ARG A 22 -17.45 21.42 0.56
C ARG A 22 -18.16 20.04 0.59
N GLY A 23 -19.30 19.88 -0.06
CA GLY A 23 -20.05 18.62 -0.14
C GLY A 23 -20.00 18.10 -1.56
N GLY A 24 -19.20 17.06 -1.79
CA GLY A 24 -19.20 16.33 -3.07
C GLY A 24 -20.61 15.91 -3.49
N ALA A 25 -20.82 15.81 -4.80
CA ALA A 25 -22.10 15.53 -5.44
C ALA A 25 -22.90 14.44 -4.72
N ARG A 26 -24.10 14.81 -4.28
CA ARG A 26 -25.05 13.96 -3.56
C ARG A 26 -25.88 13.19 -4.58
N GLN A 27 -25.59 11.92 -4.78
CA GLN A 27 -26.44 11.05 -5.60
C GLN A 27 -27.44 10.28 -4.72
N PRO A 28 -28.70 10.09 -5.19
CA PRO A 28 -29.69 9.25 -4.52
C PRO A 28 -29.30 7.77 -4.67
N GLY A 29 -28.49 7.26 -3.74
CA GLY A 29 -28.12 5.84 -3.69
C GLY A 29 -28.99 5.07 -2.71
N ALA A 30 -29.66 4.00 -3.17
CA ALA A 30 -30.71 3.26 -2.46
C ALA A 30 -30.35 2.62 -1.08
N GLN A 31 -29.11 2.71 -0.59
CA GLN A 31 -28.65 2.06 0.65
C GLN A 31 -27.59 2.89 1.41
N GLY A 32 -27.93 4.11 1.84
CA GLY A 32 -27.07 4.96 2.68
C GLY A 32 -27.64 5.22 4.08
N ARG A 33 -26.82 5.70 5.03
CA ARG A 33 -27.35 6.29 6.28
C ARG A 33 -28.10 7.59 5.91
N ILE A 34 -29.27 7.81 6.52
CA ILE A 34 -30.07 9.02 6.29
C ILE A 34 -29.27 10.24 6.76
N ASP A 35 -29.14 11.24 5.90
CA ASP A 35 -28.62 12.56 6.24
C ASP A 35 -29.78 13.38 6.81
N TRP A 36 -30.04 13.26 8.12
CA TRP A 36 -31.14 13.96 8.78
C TRP A 36 -31.09 15.48 8.60
N PRO A 37 -29.92 16.17 8.75
CA PRO A 37 -29.84 17.61 8.48
C PRO A 37 -30.14 18.02 7.04
N ALA A 38 -29.75 17.23 6.03
CA ALA A 38 -30.11 17.51 4.64
C ALA A 38 -31.59 17.19 4.36
N THR A 39 -32.10 16.10 4.93
CA THR A 39 -33.50 15.68 4.78
C THR A 39 -34.45 16.72 5.38
N LEU A 40 -34.20 17.17 6.61
CA LEU A 40 -35.06 18.13 7.30
C LEU A 40 -35.00 19.54 6.71
N ARG A 41 -33.91 19.90 6.03
CA ARG A 41 -33.84 21.16 5.25
C ARG A 41 -34.76 21.16 4.04
N ASN A 42 -35.08 19.99 3.49
CA ASN A 42 -36.05 19.85 2.40
C ASN A 42 -37.50 19.79 2.92
N GLY A 43 -37.71 20.00 4.22
CA GLY A 43 -39.01 19.92 4.88
C GLY A 43 -39.19 18.62 5.67
N ARG A 44 -40.43 18.39 6.12
CA ARG A 44 -40.79 17.17 6.86
C ARG A 44 -40.98 16.02 5.87
N PRO A 45 -40.14 14.97 5.87
CA PRO A 45 -40.28 13.85 4.95
C PRO A 45 -41.59 13.10 5.23
N GLN A 46 -42.39 12.84 4.20
CA GLN A 46 -43.63 12.06 4.29
C GLN A 46 -43.50 10.69 3.64
N ARG A 47 -42.56 10.55 2.70
CA ARG A 47 -42.30 9.33 1.94
C ARG A 47 -40.83 8.98 2.00
N ARG A 48 -40.51 7.70 1.78
CA ARG A 48 -39.13 7.21 1.80
C ARG A 48 -38.24 7.85 0.73
N ALA A 49 -38.84 8.30 -0.38
CA ALA A 49 -38.17 9.03 -1.46
C ALA A 49 -37.71 10.44 -1.05
N ASP A 50 -38.29 11.02 0.02
CA ASP A 50 -37.93 12.35 0.52
C ASP A 50 -36.65 12.33 1.36
N LEU A 51 -36.16 11.14 1.71
CA LEU A 51 -34.96 10.95 2.52
C LEU A 51 -33.71 11.22 1.69
N VAL A 52 -32.93 12.21 2.10
CA VAL A 52 -31.60 12.44 1.52
C VAL A 52 -30.64 11.44 2.14
N LEU A 53 -30.12 10.54 1.30
CA LEU A 53 -29.15 9.55 1.73
C LEU A 53 -27.75 10.14 1.63
N ARG A 54 -26.97 9.99 2.69
CA ARG A 54 -25.58 10.43 2.69
C ARG A 54 -24.81 9.51 1.74
N ALA A 55 -24.30 10.07 0.65
CA ALA A 55 -23.41 9.33 -0.25
C ALA A 55 -22.25 8.77 0.60
N ARG A 56 -22.05 7.44 0.55
CA ARG A 56 -20.86 6.82 1.13
C ARG A 56 -19.66 7.20 0.24
N SER A 57 -19.17 8.43 0.37
CA SER A 57 -17.82 8.78 -0.06
C SER A 57 -16.84 8.16 0.92
N ARG A 58 -16.73 6.84 0.87
CA ARG A 58 -15.64 6.11 1.51
C ARG A 58 -14.74 5.71 0.36
N LYS A 59 -13.56 6.33 0.27
CA LYS A 59 -12.48 5.77 -0.54
C LYS A 59 -12.39 4.27 -0.20
N PRO A 60 -12.30 3.37 -1.20
CA PRO A 60 -12.17 1.94 -0.93
C PRO A 60 -11.03 1.74 0.07
N ALA A 61 -11.26 0.90 1.07
CA ALA A 61 -10.22 0.59 2.04
C ALA A 61 -9.02 0.00 1.27
N GLU A 62 -7.82 0.46 1.56
CA GLU A 62 -6.62 -0.10 0.94
C GLU A 62 -5.94 -1.10 1.88
N LEU A 63 -5.40 -2.16 1.30
CA LEU A 63 -4.58 -3.16 1.96
C LEU A 63 -3.27 -3.29 1.20
N TRP A 64 -2.16 -3.05 1.89
CA TRP A 64 -0.82 -3.20 1.36
C TRP A 64 -0.19 -4.41 2.04
N LEU A 65 0.11 -5.44 1.24
CA LEU A 65 0.86 -6.61 1.67
C LEU A 65 2.31 -6.42 1.25
N VAL A 66 3.23 -6.64 2.19
CA VAL A 66 4.66 -6.62 1.91
C VAL A 66 5.26 -7.98 2.24
N ILE A 67 5.93 -8.59 1.26
CA ILE A 67 6.70 -9.82 1.44
C ILE A 67 8.17 -9.42 1.41
N VAL A 68 8.91 -9.80 2.45
CA VAL A 68 10.34 -9.53 2.54
C VAL A 68 11.11 -10.83 2.61
N ASP A 69 11.94 -11.06 1.61
CA ASP A 69 12.93 -12.14 1.56
C ASP A 69 14.13 -11.77 2.44
N ALA A 70 14.41 -12.64 3.41
CA ALA A 70 15.49 -12.46 4.38
C ALA A 70 16.66 -13.39 4.10
N SER A 71 16.99 -13.63 2.83
CA SER A 71 18.18 -14.37 2.45
C SER A 71 19.41 -13.72 3.10
N ALA A 72 20.09 -14.45 3.99
CA ALA A 72 21.37 -14.07 4.57
C ALA A 72 22.43 -13.88 3.48
N SER A 73 22.49 -12.72 2.82
CA SER A 73 23.72 -12.18 2.22
C SER A 73 23.52 -10.85 1.48
N THR A 74 23.07 -9.80 2.17
CA THR A 74 23.61 -8.47 1.88
C THR A 74 25.02 -8.37 2.45
N ARG A 75 25.97 -9.13 1.87
CA ARG A 75 27.41 -8.92 2.08
C ARG A 75 27.87 -7.53 1.60
N ARG A 76 26.98 -6.79 0.91
CA ARG A 76 27.12 -5.37 0.60
C ARG A 76 26.18 -4.58 1.52
N HIS A 77 26.76 -3.90 2.51
CA HIS A 77 26.07 -3.07 3.50
C HIS A 77 25.07 -2.04 2.91
N GLY A 78 25.21 -1.66 1.63
CA GLY A 78 24.33 -0.67 0.97
C GLY A 78 22.94 -1.17 0.55
N ALA A 79 22.81 -2.40 0.05
CA ALA A 79 21.53 -2.87 -0.49
C ALA A 79 20.47 -3.11 0.60
N LEU A 80 20.90 -3.58 1.78
CA LEU A 80 20.00 -3.73 2.93
C LEU A 80 19.55 -2.37 3.47
N ALA A 81 20.46 -1.39 3.51
CA ALA A 81 20.11 -0.04 3.93
C ALA A 81 19.08 0.60 2.98
N GLN A 82 19.25 0.43 1.68
CA GLN A 82 18.27 0.88 0.69
C GLN A 82 16.93 0.16 0.84
N ALA A 83 16.93 -1.16 1.05
CA ALA A 83 15.71 -1.94 1.26
C ALA A 83 14.96 -1.47 2.52
N LYS A 84 15.67 -1.22 3.61
CA LYS A 84 15.10 -0.65 4.84
C LYS A 84 14.52 0.74 4.62
N GLY A 85 15.21 1.61 3.87
CA GLY A 85 14.70 2.93 3.49
C GLY A 85 13.40 2.84 2.70
N LEU A 86 13.38 2.04 1.63
CA LEU A 86 12.18 1.80 0.82
C LEU A 86 11.00 1.27 1.64
N LEU A 87 11.26 0.32 2.54
CA LEU A 87 10.23 -0.22 3.43
C LEU A 87 9.71 0.83 4.42
N ALA A 88 10.60 1.63 5.00
CA ALA A 88 10.22 2.72 5.91
C ALA A 88 9.33 3.75 5.19
N ASP A 89 9.69 4.16 3.97
CA ASP A 89 8.89 5.08 3.17
C ASP A 89 7.56 4.47 2.75
N THR A 90 7.55 3.19 2.36
CA THR A 90 6.32 2.47 2.02
C THR A 90 5.38 2.42 3.21
N PHE A 91 5.89 2.14 4.41
CA PHE A 91 5.07 2.07 5.62
C PHE A 91 4.57 3.45 6.07
N GLU A 92 5.39 4.49 5.93
CA GLU A 92 4.99 5.87 6.18
C GLU A 92 3.90 6.32 5.20
N GLN A 93 4.02 5.98 3.92
CA GLN A 93 2.98 6.24 2.93
C GLN A 93 1.69 5.48 3.25
N ALA A 94 1.78 4.20 3.64
CA ALA A 94 0.63 3.41 4.06
C ALA A 94 -0.06 4.05 5.27
N TYR A 95 0.71 4.54 6.24
CA TYR A 95 0.22 5.24 7.43
C TYR A 95 -0.55 6.52 7.04
N ARG A 96 0.05 7.38 6.20
CA ARG A 96 -0.57 8.62 5.71
C ARG A 96 -1.86 8.36 4.94
N GLN A 97 -1.89 7.32 4.12
CA GLN A 97 -3.06 6.92 3.34
C GLN A 97 -4.11 6.15 4.17
N ARG A 98 -3.82 5.89 5.46
CA ARG A 98 -4.63 5.06 6.35
C ARG A 98 -4.92 3.68 5.76
N ALA A 99 -4.00 3.17 4.96
CA ALA A 99 -4.04 1.82 4.43
C ALA A 99 -3.81 0.81 5.56
N ARG A 100 -4.40 -0.37 5.40
CA ARG A 100 -4.12 -1.52 6.27
C ARG A 100 -2.84 -2.15 5.77
N LEU A 101 -1.98 -2.56 6.69
CA LEU A 101 -0.71 -3.17 6.38
C LEU A 101 -0.72 -4.65 6.79
N ALA A 102 -0.19 -5.49 5.92
CA ALA A 102 0.18 -6.85 6.24
C ALA A 102 1.64 -7.06 5.84
N VAL A 103 2.40 -7.79 6.65
CA VAL A 103 3.82 -8.06 6.39
C VAL A 103 4.08 -9.53 6.62
N LEU A 104 4.66 -10.16 5.60
CA LEU A 104 5.07 -11.55 5.59
C LEU A 104 6.59 -11.60 5.41
N HIS A 105 7.26 -12.22 6.36
CA HIS A 105 8.71 -12.30 6.38
C HIS A 105 9.13 -13.71 5.98
N ALA A 106 9.77 -13.86 4.82
CA ALA A 106 10.29 -15.14 4.34
C ALA A 106 11.70 -15.34 4.90
N THR A 107 11.79 -15.98 6.07
CA THR A 107 13.06 -16.23 6.78
C THR A 107 13.08 -17.63 7.38
N GLY A 108 14.25 -18.27 7.44
CA GLY A 108 14.39 -19.59 8.06
C GLY A 108 13.77 -20.70 7.21
N ALA A 109 13.02 -21.59 7.86
CA ALA A 109 12.40 -22.74 7.21
C ALA A 109 10.96 -22.48 6.72
N GLN A 110 10.26 -21.50 7.27
CA GLN A 110 8.86 -21.21 6.93
C GLN A 110 8.59 -19.70 6.98
N PRO A 111 7.70 -19.18 6.12
CA PRO A 111 7.38 -17.76 6.13
C PRO A 111 6.54 -17.40 7.36
N ARG A 112 6.83 -16.23 7.94
CA ARG A 112 6.21 -15.76 9.18
C ARG A 112 5.43 -14.48 8.97
N TRP A 113 4.14 -14.53 9.30
CA TRP A 113 3.31 -13.33 9.37
C TRP A 113 3.72 -12.47 10.57
N LEU A 114 4.03 -11.21 10.31
CA LEU A 114 4.33 -10.23 11.35
C LEU A 114 3.11 -9.35 11.62
N TRP A 115 2.40 -8.97 10.55
CA TRP A 115 1.14 -8.23 10.62
C TRP A 115 0.15 -8.75 9.59
N GLN A 116 -1.14 -8.78 9.96
CA GLN A 116 -2.22 -9.27 9.10
C GLN A 116 -3.36 -8.24 8.97
N GLY A 117 -3.08 -7.13 8.28
CA GLY A 117 -4.05 -6.11 7.96
C GLY A 117 -4.49 -5.27 9.15
N GLN A 118 -3.54 -4.86 9.98
CA GLN A 118 -3.73 -3.85 11.02
C GLN A 118 -3.42 -2.46 10.44
N LYS A 119 -3.69 -1.38 11.18
CA LYS A 119 -3.18 -0.06 10.78
C LYS A 119 -1.67 -0.02 11.02
N ALA A 120 -0.93 0.69 10.17
CA ALA A 120 0.49 0.91 10.38
C ALA A 120 0.75 1.50 11.79
N SER A 121 1.73 0.95 12.49
CA SER A 121 2.11 1.33 13.85
C SER A 121 3.63 1.50 13.94
N SER A 122 4.09 2.19 14.99
CA SER A 122 5.52 2.39 15.25
C SER A 122 6.31 1.10 15.48
N GLN A 123 5.64 -0.02 15.79
CA GLN A 123 6.28 -1.34 15.97
C GLN A 123 6.94 -1.86 14.70
N LEU A 124 6.49 -1.42 13.52
CA LEU A 124 7.13 -1.77 12.24
C LEU A 124 8.55 -1.23 12.13
N GLN A 125 8.83 -0.05 12.69
CA GLN A 125 10.16 0.54 12.62
C GLN A 125 11.17 -0.27 13.44
N VAL A 126 10.76 -0.72 14.64
CA VAL A 126 11.60 -1.60 15.48
C VAL A 126 11.88 -2.93 14.79
N TRP A 127 10.90 -3.51 14.10
CA TRP A 127 11.12 -4.73 13.32
C TRP A 127 12.06 -4.51 12.13
N LEU A 128 11.92 -3.38 11.41
CA LEU A 128 12.80 -3.04 10.29
C LEU A 128 14.28 -2.96 10.70
N GLU A 129 14.57 -2.46 11.90
CA GLU A 129 15.94 -2.44 12.43
C GLU A 129 16.52 -3.85 12.58
N GLN A 130 15.70 -4.81 12.98
CA GLN A 130 16.07 -6.22 13.19
C GLN A 130 16.10 -7.05 11.89
N LEU A 131 15.68 -6.48 10.76
CA LEU A 131 15.70 -7.14 9.45
C LEU A 131 17.17 -7.41 9.03
N GLY A 132 17.51 -8.68 8.78
CA GLY A 132 18.83 -9.10 8.30
C GLY A 132 19.48 -10.32 8.98
N ALA A 133 18.83 -10.94 9.97
CA ALA A 133 19.37 -12.08 10.70
C ALA A 133 18.58 -13.38 10.39
N GLY A 134 18.91 -14.08 9.31
CA GLY A 134 18.30 -15.39 9.03
C GLY A 134 18.87 -16.11 7.81
N GLY A 135 19.19 -17.39 7.94
CA GLY A 135 19.56 -18.25 6.82
C GLY A 135 18.32 -18.96 6.24
N GLY A 136 18.28 -19.12 4.91
CA GLY A 136 17.19 -19.78 4.19
C GLY A 136 16.07 -18.84 3.73
N THR A 137 15.48 -19.16 2.57
CA THR A 137 14.44 -18.35 1.92
C THR A 137 13.28 -19.22 1.45
N PRO A 138 12.19 -19.30 2.23
CA PRO A 138 10.94 -19.93 1.79
C PRO A 138 10.08 -18.90 1.04
N LEU A 139 10.63 -18.18 0.05
CA LEU A 139 9.89 -17.11 -0.65
C LEU A 139 8.72 -17.69 -1.45
N ILE A 140 8.87 -18.88 -2.03
CA ILE A 140 7.79 -19.54 -2.77
C ILE A 140 6.61 -19.84 -1.84
N GLU A 141 6.87 -20.46 -0.69
CA GLU A 141 5.85 -20.72 0.32
C GLU A 141 5.20 -19.41 0.81
N ALA A 142 5.99 -18.33 0.93
CA ALA A 142 5.48 -17.01 1.31
C ALA A 142 4.50 -16.46 0.26
N LEU A 143 4.83 -16.59 -1.03
CA LEU A 143 3.98 -16.16 -2.13
C LEU A 143 2.67 -16.96 -2.18
N GLU A 144 2.73 -18.27 -1.96
CA GLU A 144 1.54 -19.13 -1.91
C GLU A 144 0.64 -18.76 -0.73
N GLN A 145 1.19 -18.63 0.47
CA GLN A 145 0.43 -18.19 1.65
C GLN A 145 -0.15 -16.78 1.48
N ALA A 146 0.60 -15.88 0.86
CA ALA A 146 0.13 -14.54 0.53
C ALA A 146 -1.07 -14.59 -0.43
N ARG A 147 -1.01 -15.40 -1.49
CA ARG A 147 -2.09 -15.59 -2.46
C ARG A 147 -3.37 -16.10 -1.79
N GLU A 148 -3.27 -17.19 -1.02
CA GLU A 148 -4.43 -17.75 -0.30
C GLU A 148 -5.08 -16.73 0.64
N TRP A 149 -4.25 -15.96 1.35
CA TRP A 149 -4.71 -14.94 2.27
C TRP A 149 -5.39 -13.76 1.56
N LEU A 150 -4.79 -13.27 0.47
CA LEU A 150 -5.34 -12.20 -0.36
C LEU A 150 -6.68 -12.60 -0.98
N ASP A 151 -6.78 -13.83 -1.51
CA ASP A 151 -8.00 -14.37 -2.10
C ASP A 151 -9.13 -14.50 -1.06
N LYS A 152 -8.82 -15.07 0.10
CA LYS A 152 -9.78 -15.17 1.22
C LYS A 152 -10.26 -13.78 1.63
N ARG A 153 -9.36 -12.81 1.65
CA ARG A 153 -9.66 -11.43 2.03
C ARG A 153 -10.47 -10.69 0.97
N GLN A 154 -10.20 -10.93 -0.32
CA GLN A 154 -10.95 -10.36 -1.42
C GLN A 154 -12.40 -10.85 -1.40
N ARG A 155 -12.62 -12.13 -1.08
CA ARG A 155 -13.97 -12.69 -0.87
C ARG A 155 -14.70 -12.04 0.30
N GLN A 156 -14.00 -11.78 1.41
CA GLN A 156 -14.60 -11.14 2.60
C GLN A 156 -14.85 -9.64 2.40
N LYS A 157 -14.00 -8.96 1.63
CA LYS A 157 -14.03 -7.49 1.44
C LYS A 157 -13.81 -7.16 -0.05
N PRO A 158 -14.82 -7.37 -0.91
CA PRO A 158 -14.65 -7.19 -2.36
C PRO A 158 -14.36 -5.74 -2.77
N ALA A 159 -14.73 -4.77 -1.93
CA ALA A 159 -14.45 -3.35 -2.15
C ALA A 159 -13.08 -2.89 -1.59
N GLU A 160 -12.30 -3.76 -0.94
CA GLU A 160 -10.95 -3.43 -0.44
C GLU A 160 -9.94 -3.56 -1.58
N ARG A 161 -9.20 -2.50 -1.88
CA ARG A 161 -8.15 -2.52 -2.90
C ARG A 161 -6.87 -3.11 -2.30
N GLN A 162 -6.41 -4.20 -2.87
CA GLN A 162 -5.20 -4.90 -2.43
C GLN A 162 -4.02 -4.52 -3.32
N ARG A 163 -2.83 -4.43 -2.74
CA ARG A 163 -1.56 -4.25 -3.44
C ARG A 163 -0.50 -5.11 -2.77
N LEU A 164 0.43 -5.64 -3.54
CA LEU A 164 1.53 -6.47 -3.05
C LEU A 164 2.87 -5.85 -3.45
N LEU A 165 3.77 -5.76 -2.49
CA LEU A 165 5.18 -5.42 -2.69
C LEU A 165 6.02 -6.63 -2.25
N VAL A 166 6.86 -7.15 -3.14
CA VAL A 166 7.78 -8.27 -2.86
C VAL A 166 9.20 -7.73 -2.93
N LEU A 167 9.98 -7.91 -1.88
CA LEU A 167 11.42 -7.59 -1.87
C LEU A 167 12.18 -8.91 -1.88
N THR A 168 13.06 -9.09 -2.86
CA THR A 168 13.90 -10.30 -3.00
C THR A 168 15.24 -9.95 -3.62
N ASP A 169 16.29 -10.71 -3.26
CA ASP A 169 17.59 -10.64 -3.91
C ASP A 169 17.75 -11.63 -5.07
N GLY A 170 16.64 -12.22 -5.55
CA GLY A 170 16.65 -13.06 -6.74
C GLY A 170 17.47 -14.35 -6.61
N ARG A 171 17.93 -14.71 -5.41
CA ARG A 171 18.80 -15.88 -5.17
C ARG A 171 18.09 -17.22 -5.22
N LEU A 172 16.78 -17.24 -5.38
CA LEU A 172 16.03 -18.47 -5.62
C LEU A 172 16.63 -19.23 -6.81
N ARG A 173 16.91 -20.51 -6.57
CA ARG A 173 17.34 -21.46 -7.60
C ARG A 173 16.22 -22.45 -7.74
N ASP A 174 15.63 -22.50 -8.93
CA ASP A 174 14.58 -23.44 -9.33
C ASP A 174 13.32 -23.38 -8.44
N TRP A 175 12.24 -22.84 -9.00
CA TRP A 175 10.93 -22.82 -8.37
C TRP A 175 9.88 -23.46 -9.29
N PRO A 176 8.81 -24.06 -8.73
CA PRO A 176 7.70 -24.55 -9.52
C PRO A 176 7.03 -23.39 -10.26
N ALA A 177 6.35 -23.68 -11.38
CA ALA A 177 5.62 -22.65 -12.12
C ALA A 177 4.63 -21.92 -11.19
N LEU A 178 4.78 -20.60 -11.09
CA LEU A 178 3.93 -19.79 -10.22
C LEU A 178 2.71 -19.27 -10.97
N GLN A 179 1.62 -19.12 -10.23
CA GLN A 179 0.42 -18.44 -10.73
C GLN A 179 0.55 -16.93 -10.48
N PRO A 180 0.01 -16.10 -11.40
CA PRO A 180 -0.05 -14.66 -11.21
C PRO A 180 -0.79 -14.27 -9.93
N MET A 181 -0.41 -13.13 -9.37
CA MET A 181 -1.08 -12.57 -8.21
C MET A 181 -2.40 -11.90 -8.63
N GLY A 182 -3.46 -12.10 -7.85
CA GLY A 182 -4.78 -11.50 -8.10
C GLY A 182 -4.88 -10.00 -7.84
N CYS A 183 -3.76 -9.31 -7.63
CA CYS A 183 -3.70 -7.88 -7.30
C CYS A 183 -2.46 -7.20 -7.90
N PRO A 184 -2.47 -5.86 -8.04
CA PRO A 184 -1.29 -5.10 -8.45
C PRO A 184 -0.09 -5.45 -7.58
N THR A 185 0.93 -6.01 -8.22
CA THR A 185 2.13 -6.53 -7.56
C THR A 185 3.36 -5.84 -8.12
N VAL A 186 4.25 -5.40 -7.23
CA VAL A 186 5.57 -4.85 -7.57
C VAL A 186 6.62 -5.77 -6.94
N LEU A 187 7.56 -6.24 -7.75
CA LEU A 187 8.71 -6.99 -7.29
C LEU A 187 9.93 -6.08 -7.33
N VAL A 188 10.52 -5.87 -6.17
CA VAL A 188 11.74 -5.08 -6.00
C VAL A 188 12.92 -6.00 -5.82
N ASP A 189 13.85 -5.88 -6.77
CA ASP A 189 15.11 -6.61 -6.75
C ASP A 189 16.16 -5.81 -5.98
N ILE A 190 16.62 -6.36 -4.86
CA ILE A 190 17.62 -5.74 -4.00
C ILE A 190 19.07 -6.05 -4.46
N GLU A 191 19.28 -6.84 -5.52
CA GLU A 191 20.62 -7.04 -6.09
C GLU A 191 21.09 -5.83 -6.92
N GLY A 192 21.94 -5.00 -6.31
CA GLY A 192 22.74 -3.97 -7.01
C GLY A 192 24.00 -4.52 -7.71
N GLY A 193 23.94 -5.73 -8.27
CA GLY A 193 25.08 -6.45 -8.87
C GLY A 193 25.11 -6.39 -10.40
N ALA A 194 26.32 -6.37 -10.99
CA ALA A 194 26.51 -6.34 -12.46
C ALA A 194 26.07 -7.62 -13.20
N VAL A 195 25.77 -8.71 -12.48
CA VAL A 195 25.30 -9.97 -13.06
C VAL A 195 23.79 -10.08 -12.82
N ARG A 196 23.02 -9.53 -13.76
CA ARG A 196 21.56 -9.68 -13.79
C ARG A 196 21.25 -11.12 -14.19
N LEU A 197 20.98 -11.98 -13.21
CA LEU A 197 20.68 -13.39 -13.46
C LEU A 197 19.31 -13.60 -14.15
N GLY A 198 18.55 -12.55 -14.50
CA GLY A 198 17.25 -12.63 -15.20
C GLY A 198 16.13 -13.34 -14.40
N ARG A 199 16.45 -13.82 -13.20
CA ARG A 199 15.58 -14.64 -12.35
C ARG A 199 14.50 -13.82 -11.66
N ALA A 200 14.87 -12.67 -11.10
CA ALA A 200 13.91 -11.77 -10.47
C ALA A 200 12.91 -11.21 -11.50
N GLU A 201 13.39 -10.95 -12.73
CA GLU A 201 12.52 -10.55 -13.85
C GLU A 201 11.59 -11.70 -14.28
N LYS A 202 12.11 -12.93 -14.43
CA LYS A 202 11.29 -14.12 -14.70
C LYS A 202 10.23 -14.34 -13.61
N LEU A 203 10.62 -14.21 -12.34
CA LEU A 203 9.71 -14.31 -11.20
C LEU A 203 8.62 -13.23 -11.26
N ALA A 204 8.99 -11.99 -11.59
CA ALA A 204 8.02 -10.91 -11.78
C ALA A 204 7.04 -11.23 -12.91
N GLN A 205 7.53 -11.76 -14.05
CA GLN A 205 6.68 -12.17 -15.17
C GLN A 205 5.69 -13.28 -14.77
N GLU A 206 6.13 -14.33 -14.09
CA GLU A 206 5.25 -15.41 -13.61
C GLU A 206 4.21 -14.92 -12.59
N LEU A 207 4.59 -13.96 -11.74
CA LEU A 207 3.68 -13.35 -10.77
C LEU A 207 2.75 -12.28 -11.38
N GLY A 208 2.95 -11.89 -12.64
CA GLY A 208 2.26 -10.74 -13.23
C GLY A 208 2.60 -9.41 -12.55
N ALA A 209 3.81 -9.31 -12.00
CA ALA A 209 4.31 -8.18 -11.24
C ALA A 209 5.13 -7.20 -12.09
N GLU A 210 5.11 -5.92 -11.69
CA GLU A 210 6.05 -4.93 -12.20
C GLU A 210 7.43 -5.15 -11.57
N TYR A 211 8.44 -5.44 -12.40
CA TYR A 211 9.82 -5.56 -11.94
C TYR A 211 10.46 -4.18 -11.75
N ARG A 212 11.09 -3.94 -10.59
CA ARG A 212 11.87 -2.73 -10.32
C ARG A 212 13.18 -3.06 -9.61
N PRO A 213 14.35 -2.71 -10.16
CA PRO A 213 15.58 -2.80 -9.41
C PRO A 213 15.64 -1.68 -8.35
N ILE A 214 16.21 -1.98 -7.19
CA ILE A 214 16.24 -1.01 -6.07
C ILE A 214 16.98 0.29 -6.41
N GLY A 215 17.95 0.24 -7.33
CA GLY A 215 18.69 1.42 -7.78
C GLY A 215 17.91 2.41 -8.63
N GLU A 216 16.73 2.03 -9.16
CA GLU A 216 15.87 2.89 -9.96
C GLU A 216 14.74 3.53 -9.14
N LEU A 217 14.63 3.18 -7.85
CA LEU A 217 13.62 3.76 -6.97
C LEU A 217 14.13 5.08 -6.37
N PRO A 218 13.31 6.14 -6.35
CA PRO A 218 13.65 7.37 -5.65
C PRO A 218 13.81 7.08 -4.16
N ALA A 219 14.89 7.61 -3.58
CA ALA A 219 15.22 7.53 -2.16
C ALA A 219 14.38 8.48 -1.29
#